data_AF-A0A1F4ESL7-F1
#
_entry.id   AF-A0A1F4ESL7-F1
#
_cell.length_a   1.000
_cell.length_b   1.000
_cell.length_c   1.000
_cell.angle_alpha   90.00
_cell.angle_beta   90.00
_cell.angle_gamma   90.00
#
_symmetry.space_group_name_H-M   'P 1'
#
loop_
_entity.id
_entity.type
_entity.pdbx_description
1 polymer ?
#
loop_
_entity_poly.entity_id
_entity_poly.type
_entity_poly.pdbx_seq_one_letter_code
_entity_poly.pdbx_strand_id
1 'polypeptide(L)'
;MKAALLILAAAGALAAGPGYAQSGAEVLKTKGCMNCHDAATKKVGPAYKDVAAKYKGKKDAEGELAAKIKEGKGHPKVDASDAELKAAVRQVLTTK
;
A
#
# COMPACT_ATOMS: atom_id res chain seq x y z
N MET A 1 -10.55 -51.33 21.79
CA MET A 1 -10.52 -50.28 22.83
C MET A 1 -9.13 -49.66 22.86
N LYS A 2 -9.06 -48.32 22.81
CA LYS A 2 -7.91 -47.46 23.19
C LYS A 2 -6.70 -47.54 22.25
N ALA A 3 -6.19 -46.49 21.62
CA ALA A 3 -6.39 -45.04 21.70
C ALA A 3 -5.98 -44.49 20.31
N ALA A 4 -6.80 -43.71 19.61
CA ALA A 4 -6.98 -42.27 19.82
C ALA A 4 -5.66 -41.48 19.72
N LEU A 5 -5.53 -40.77 18.59
CA LEU A 5 -5.13 -39.36 18.48
C LEU A 5 -3.98 -38.91 19.38
N LEU A 6 -2.82 -38.64 18.77
CA LEU A 6 -2.03 -37.46 19.13
C LEU A 6 -1.46 -36.82 17.86
N ILE A 7 -2.16 -35.76 17.45
CA ILE A 7 -1.66 -34.65 16.65
C ILE A 7 -0.42 -34.11 17.37
N LEU A 8 0.75 -34.17 16.74
CA LEU A 8 1.87 -33.34 17.12
C LEU A 8 2.06 -32.28 16.04
N ALA A 9 1.58 -31.09 16.36
CA ALA A 9 1.78 -29.87 15.62
C ALA A 9 3.29 -29.64 15.43
N ALA A 10 3.75 -29.71 14.18
CA ALA A 10 4.99 -29.07 13.77
C ALA A 10 4.70 -27.57 13.64
N ALA A 11 4.72 -26.89 14.78
CA ALA A 11 4.92 -25.45 14.82
C ALA A 11 6.31 -25.12 14.26
N GLY A 12 6.41 -24.02 13.52
CA GLY A 12 7.71 -23.39 13.24
C GLY A 12 8.14 -23.35 11.78
N ALA A 13 7.25 -23.03 10.85
CA ALA A 13 7.69 -22.31 9.67
C ALA A 13 7.79 -20.82 10.06
N LEU A 14 8.96 -20.43 10.56
CA LEU A 14 9.36 -19.02 10.63
C LEU A 14 9.21 -18.44 9.22
N ALA A 15 8.16 -17.66 8.99
CA ALA A 15 8.09 -16.73 7.89
C ALA A 15 9.02 -15.53 8.18
N ALA A 16 10.32 -15.80 8.26
CA ALA A 16 11.38 -14.80 8.26
C ALA A 16 12.22 -14.99 6.99
N GLY A 17 11.54 -14.96 5.84
CA GLY A 17 12.17 -14.63 4.57
C GLY A 17 12.55 -13.14 4.52
N PRO A 18 13.29 -12.69 3.49
CA PRO A 18 13.77 -11.31 3.39
C PRO A 18 12.57 -10.36 3.57
N GLY A 19 12.66 -9.46 4.55
CA GLY A 19 11.53 -8.71 5.10
C GLY A 19 10.49 -8.34 4.05
N TYR A 20 9.29 -8.94 4.17
CA TYR A 20 8.21 -8.79 3.21
C TYR A 20 7.81 -7.32 3.10
N ALA A 21 8.38 -6.61 2.12
CA ALA A 21 7.91 -5.28 1.77
C ALA A 21 6.46 -5.43 1.29
N GLN A 22 5.52 -4.77 1.98
CA GLN A 22 4.11 -4.81 1.59
C GLN A 22 3.97 -4.26 0.16
N SER A 23 3.17 -4.97 -0.66
CA SER A 23 2.86 -4.49 -2.01
C SER A 23 2.13 -3.14 -1.95
N GLY A 24 2.28 -2.32 -2.98
CA GLY A 24 1.59 -1.03 -3.02
C GLY A 24 0.07 -1.15 -2.91
N ALA A 25 -0.52 -2.19 -3.52
CA ALA A 25 -1.96 -2.47 -3.40
C ALA A 25 -2.37 -2.81 -1.96
N GLU A 26 -1.56 -3.61 -1.26
CA GLU A 26 -1.78 -3.94 0.16
C GLU A 26 -1.69 -2.68 1.02
N VAL A 27 -0.70 -1.81 0.78
CA VAL A 27 -0.55 -0.55 1.51
C VAL A 27 -1.75 0.36 1.29
N LEU A 28 -2.20 0.55 0.05
CA LEU A 28 -3.37 1.39 -0.27
C LEU A 28 -4.63 0.92 0.48
N LYS A 29 -4.78 -0.40 0.65
CA LYS A 29 -5.89 -1.01 1.39
C LYS A 29 -5.71 -0.86 2.91
N THR A 30 -4.57 -1.28 3.45
CA THR A 30 -4.33 -1.41 4.90
C THR A 30 -4.09 -0.07 5.59
N LYS A 31 -3.56 0.93 4.88
CA LYS A 31 -3.33 2.29 5.42
C LYS A 31 -4.50 3.25 5.19
N GLY A 32 -5.65 2.73 4.71
CA GLY A 32 -6.89 3.49 4.59
C GLY A 32 -6.95 4.48 3.41
N CYS A 33 -6.03 4.42 2.44
CA CYS A 33 -6.05 5.30 1.27
C CYS A 33 -7.36 5.18 0.48
N MET A 34 -7.90 3.96 0.39
CA MET A 34 -9.15 3.65 -0.31
C MET A 34 -10.43 4.19 0.36
N ASN A 35 -10.32 4.75 1.57
CA ASN A 35 -11.45 5.43 2.23
C ASN A 35 -11.78 6.76 1.54
N CYS A 36 -10.74 7.46 1.06
CA CYS A 36 -10.87 8.76 0.42
C CYS A 36 -10.64 8.71 -1.09
N HIS A 37 -9.99 7.66 -1.59
CA HIS A 37 -9.67 7.47 -2.99
C HIS A 37 -10.27 6.18 -3.55
N ASP A 38 -10.35 6.11 -4.87
CA ASP A 38 -10.74 4.92 -5.62
C ASP A 38 -9.91 4.83 -6.89
N ALA A 39 -9.84 3.64 -7.49
CA ALA A 39 -9.07 3.43 -8.72
C ALA A 39 -9.58 4.30 -9.88
N ALA A 40 -10.89 4.35 -10.07
CA ALA A 40 -11.50 4.92 -11.27
C ALA A 40 -12.45 6.08 -11.02
N THR A 41 -12.98 6.20 -9.80
CA THR A 41 -13.99 7.20 -9.46
C THR A 41 -13.42 8.22 -8.49
N LYS A 42 -13.73 9.49 -8.70
CA LYS A 42 -13.41 10.53 -7.71
C LYS A 42 -14.26 10.32 -6.46
N LYS A 43 -13.64 10.34 -5.29
CA LYS A 43 -14.30 10.34 -3.98
C LYS A 43 -14.00 11.69 -3.30
N VAL A 44 -13.45 11.65 -2.07
CA VAL A 44 -12.91 12.84 -1.39
C VAL A 44 -11.66 13.32 -2.13
N GLY A 45 -10.76 12.39 -2.44
CA GLY A 45 -9.61 12.60 -3.29
C GLY A 45 -9.89 12.26 -4.77
N PRO A 46 -8.99 12.66 -5.69
CA PRO A 46 -9.05 12.25 -7.09
C PRO A 46 -8.98 10.73 -7.26
N ALA A 47 -9.51 10.22 -8.37
CA ALA A 47 -9.32 8.81 -8.72
C ALA A 47 -7.83 8.53 -8.96
N TYR A 48 -7.36 7.33 -8.66
CA TYR A 48 -5.96 6.95 -8.89
C TYR A 48 -5.57 7.05 -10.37
N LYS A 49 -6.46 6.71 -11.30
CA LYS A 49 -6.23 6.93 -12.74
C LYS A 49 -5.99 8.40 -13.10
N ASP A 50 -6.67 9.33 -12.43
CA ASP A 50 -6.52 10.77 -12.70
C ASP A 50 -5.19 11.27 -12.16
N VAL A 51 -4.76 10.75 -10.99
CA VAL A 51 -3.42 11.00 -10.45
C VAL A 51 -2.35 10.46 -11.39
N ALA A 52 -2.48 9.21 -11.83
CA ALA A 52 -1.56 8.59 -12.78
C ALA A 52 -1.46 9.41 -14.09
N ALA A 53 -2.59 9.83 -14.64
CA ALA A 53 -2.63 10.67 -15.84
C ALA A 53 -1.95 12.03 -15.62
N LYS A 54 -2.20 12.70 -14.49
CA LYS A 54 -1.61 14.01 -14.14
C LYS A 54 -0.09 13.95 -14.02
N TYR A 55 0.45 12.85 -13.51
CA TYR A 55 1.89 12.67 -13.26
C TYR A 55 2.60 11.83 -14.34
N LYS A 56 1.89 11.44 -15.41
CA LYS A 56 2.47 10.67 -16.51
C LYS A 56 3.70 11.37 -17.10
N GLY A 57 4.81 10.63 -17.18
CA GLY A 57 6.07 11.12 -17.73
C GLY A 57 6.89 12.01 -16.78
N LYS A 58 6.41 12.31 -15.58
CA LYS A 58 7.17 13.05 -14.56
C LYS A 58 8.09 12.10 -13.80
N LYS A 59 9.41 12.24 -14.00
CA LYS A 59 10.43 11.36 -13.41
C LYS A 59 10.41 11.36 -11.87
N ASP A 60 10.07 12.50 -11.26
CA ASP A 60 10.13 12.67 -9.81
C ASP A 60 8.78 12.50 -9.09
N ALA A 61 7.74 12.08 -9.82
CA ALA A 61 6.36 11.99 -9.30
C ALA A 61 6.26 11.13 -8.03
N GLU A 62 6.99 10.02 -7.97
CA GLU A 62 6.94 9.12 -6.83
C GLU A 62 7.45 9.78 -5.55
N GLY A 63 8.63 10.39 -5.63
CA GLY A 63 9.25 11.06 -4.48
C GLY A 63 8.43 12.26 -4.02
N GLU A 64 7.96 13.07 -4.96
CA GLU A 64 7.14 14.25 -4.68
C GLU A 64 5.82 13.87 -3.97
N LEU A 65 5.10 12.87 -4.49
CA LEU A 65 3.84 12.43 -3.91
C LEU A 65 4.03 11.75 -2.55
N ALA A 66 5.05 10.89 -2.39
CA ALA A 66 5.33 10.25 -1.11
C ALA A 66 5.67 11.29 -0.03
N ALA A 67 6.47 12.31 -0.36
CA ALA A 67 6.80 13.40 0.57
C ALA A 67 5.55 14.21 0.96
N LYS A 68 4.69 14.58 0.00
CA LYS A 68 3.44 15.31 0.28
C LYS A 68 2.54 14.55 1.25
N ILE A 69 2.41 13.23 1.09
CA ILE A 69 1.59 12.38 1.97
C ILE A 69 2.21 12.27 3.36
N LYS A 70 3.54 12.07 3.44
CA LYS A 70 4.29 11.99 4.70
C LYS A 70 4.18 13.27 5.53
N GLU A 71 4.30 14.41 4.86
CA GLU A 71 4.26 15.74 5.49
C GLU A 71 2.84 16.22 5.79
N GLY A 72 1.82 15.56 5.25
CA GLY A 72 0.43 15.97 5.41
C GLY A 72 0.07 17.28 4.69
N LYS A 73 0.76 17.62 3.60
CA LYS A 73 0.54 18.87 2.85
C LYS A 73 -0.52 18.68 1.78
N GLY A 74 -1.72 19.22 2.00
CA GLY A 74 -2.85 19.08 1.06
C GLY A 74 -3.41 17.65 0.99
N HIS A 75 -2.99 16.78 1.90
CA HIS A 75 -3.47 15.42 2.13
C HIS A 75 -3.32 15.14 3.63
N PRO A 76 -4.25 14.43 4.30
CA PRO A 76 -4.07 14.06 5.70
C PRO A 76 -2.78 13.28 5.93
N LYS A 77 -2.13 13.46 7.07
CA LYS A 77 -0.95 12.66 7.43
C LYS A 77 -1.37 11.19 7.58
N VAL A 78 -0.63 10.29 6.93
CA VAL A 78 -0.84 8.84 7.03
C VAL A 78 0.32 8.23 7.81
N ASP A 79 0.02 7.34 8.74
CA ASP A 79 1.03 6.59 9.48
C ASP A 79 1.56 5.41 8.63
N ALA A 80 2.54 5.73 7.80
CA ALA A 80 3.22 4.78 6.93
C ALA A 80 4.69 5.18 6.79
N SER A 81 5.56 4.18 6.68
CA SER A 81 6.98 4.35 6.39
C SER A 81 7.21 4.88 4.97
N ASP A 82 8.39 5.42 4.72
CA ASP A 82 8.77 5.92 3.39
C ASP A 82 8.71 4.82 2.32
N ALA A 83 9.03 3.58 2.69
CA ALA A 83 8.95 2.43 1.79
C ALA A 83 7.50 2.11 1.43
N GLU A 84 6.60 2.09 2.41
CA GLU A 84 5.16 1.86 2.18
C GLU A 84 4.56 2.98 1.32
N LEU A 85 4.88 4.25 1.62
CA LEU A 85 4.39 5.39 0.84
C LEU A 85 4.86 5.33 -0.61
N LYS A 86 6.14 5.05 -0.86
CA LYS A 86 6.65 4.87 -2.22
C LYS A 86 5.99 3.69 -2.93
N ALA A 87 5.77 2.57 -2.25
CA ALA A 87 5.09 1.41 -2.82
C ALA A 87 3.64 1.75 -3.23
N ALA A 88 2.90 2.43 -2.34
CA ALA A 88 1.54 2.90 -2.62
C ALA A 88 1.49 3.88 -3.78
N VAL A 89 2.39 4.88 -3.81
CA VAL A 89 2.46 5.87 -4.89
C VAL A 89 2.82 5.22 -6.22
N ARG A 90 3.80 4.29 -6.26
CA ARG A 90 4.11 3.50 -7.46
C ARG A 90 2.88 2.80 -8.00
N GLN A 91 2.13 2.12 -7.13
CA GLN A 91 0.90 1.42 -7.51
C GLN A 91 -0.13 2.39 -8.11
N VAL A 92 -0.33 3.56 -7.50
CA VAL A 92 -1.23 4.60 -8.02
C VAL A 92 -0.78 5.08 -9.39
N LEU A 93 0.50 5.40 -9.57
CA LEU A 93 1.05 5.90 -10.84
C LEU A 93 0.99 4.89 -11.99
N THR A 94 0.86 3.59 -11.69
CA THR A 94 0.64 2.54 -12.70
C THR A 94 -0.83 2.25 -13.02
N THR A 95 -1.76 2.88 -12.31
CA THR A 95 -3.21 2.69 -12.53
C THR A 95 -3.61 3.32 -13.86
N LYS A 96 -4.41 2.59 -14.66
CA LYS A 96 -4.89 3.03 -15.98
C LYS A 96 -6.24 3.73 -15.90
#